data_AF-A0A531JTT8-F1
#
_entry.id   AF-A0A531JTT8-F1
#
_cell.length_a   1.000
_cell.length_b   1.000
_cell.length_c   1.000
_cell.angle_alpha   90.00
_cell.angle_beta   90.00
_cell.angle_gamma   90.00
#
_symmetry.space_group_name_H-M   'P 1'
#
loop_
_entity.id
_entity.type
_entity.pdbx_description
1 polymer ?
#
loop_
_entity_poly.entity_id
_entity_poly.type
_entity_poly.pdbx_seq_one_letter_code
_entity_poly.pdbx_strand_id
1 'polypeptide(L)'
;GEGKERPSLLCHAAWPSPDFEDEAAAADINWLIDLVSGIRSVRSEMNVPPAAIAPLMVIGANTATRERLERQASAIKRLARVGDISLVDTAPKGSAQIVLNEATICLPLGSLIDLAAEAARLQK
;
A
#
# COMPACT_ATOMS: atom_id res chain seq x y z
N GLY A 1 -29.80 10.13 -4.88
CA GLY A 1 -30.04 10.24 -6.32
C GLY A 1 -29.86 11.69 -6.69
N GLU A 2 -29.00 11.96 -7.68
CA GLU A 2 -28.82 13.28 -8.26
C GLU A 2 -30.18 13.92 -8.60
N GLY A 3 -30.33 15.21 -8.30
CA GLY A 3 -31.50 16.00 -8.71
C GLY A 3 -32.61 16.22 -7.67
N LYS A 4 -32.38 16.02 -6.36
CA LYS A 4 -33.29 16.62 -5.36
C LYS A 4 -32.91 18.08 -5.13
N GLU A 5 -33.81 18.99 -5.51
CA GLU A 5 -33.68 20.42 -5.22
C GLU A 5 -33.60 20.61 -3.70
N ARG A 6 -32.51 21.24 -3.24
CA ARG A 6 -32.27 21.46 -1.81
C ARG A 6 -33.20 22.57 -1.32
N PRO A 7 -33.82 22.42 -0.14
CA PRO A 7 -34.76 23.42 0.38
C PRO A 7 -34.08 24.75 0.78
N SER A 8 -32.74 24.78 0.87
CA SER A 8 -31.97 25.96 1.24
C SER A 8 -30.70 26.09 0.40
N LEU A 9 -30.22 27.32 0.26
CA LEU A 9 -28.89 27.62 -0.26
C LEU A 9 -27.82 27.02 0.67
N LEU A 10 -26.67 26.64 0.12
CA LEU A 10 -25.55 26.08 0.89
C LEU A 10 -25.07 27.05 1.98
N CYS A 11 -25.11 28.37 1.72
CA CYS A 11 -24.75 29.40 2.71
C CYS A 11 -25.73 29.51 3.89
N HIS A 12 -26.92 28.92 3.80
CA HIS A 12 -27.91 28.87 4.87
C HIS A 12 -28.05 27.46 5.47
N ALA A 13 -27.31 26.47 4.98
CA ALA A 13 -27.37 25.12 5.50
C ALA A 13 -26.72 25.06 6.90
N ALA A 14 -27.27 24.20 7.76
CA ALA A 14 -26.62 23.90 9.03
C ALA A 14 -25.24 23.28 8.78
N TRP A 15 -24.27 23.67 9.61
CA TRP A 15 -22.96 23.04 9.57
C TRP A 15 -23.10 21.55 9.93
N PRO A 16 -22.41 20.63 9.22
CA PRO A 16 -22.50 19.22 9.54
C PRO A 16 -21.91 18.94 10.93
N SER A 17 -22.60 18.11 11.70
CA SER A 17 -22.08 17.51 12.93
C SER A 17 -21.74 16.04 12.68
N PRO A 18 -20.59 15.54 13.14
CA PRO A 18 -20.28 14.12 13.02
C PRO A 18 -21.28 13.30 13.86
N ASP A 19 -21.89 12.30 13.23
CA ASP A 19 -22.92 11.43 13.82
C ASP A 19 -22.55 9.95 13.76
N PHE A 20 -21.45 9.60 13.10
CA PHE A 20 -20.98 8.24 12.92
C PHE A 20 -19.45 8.18 12.93
N GLU A 21 -18.91 7.16 13.58
CA GLU A 21 -17.50 6.80 13.58
C GLU A 21 -17.37 5.27 13.56
N ASP A 22 -16.36 4.78 12.84
CA ASP A 22 -16.00 3.37 12.80
C ASP A 22 -14.47 3.24 12.91
N GLU A 23 -14.01 2.99 14.14
CA GLU A 23 -12.58 2.84 14.45
C GLU A 23 -11.96 1.63 13.73
N ALA A 24 -12.73 0.55 13.53
CA ALA A 24 -12.23 -0.65 12.87
C ALA A 24 -12.00 -0.40 11.37
N ALA A 25 -12.92 0.31 10.73
CA ALA A 25 -12.76 0.76 9.36
C ALA A 25 -11.61 1.77 9.23
N ALA A 26 -11.47 2.71 10.16
CA ALA A 26 -10.36 3.65 10.18
C ALA A 26 -9.01 2.93 10.30
N ALA A 27 -8.90 1.94 11.19
CA ALA A 27 -7.71 1.11 11.34
C ALA A 27 -7.38 0.31 10.07
N ASP A 28 -8.38 -0.16 9.32
CA ASP A 28 -8.18 -0.85 8.04
C ASP A 28 -7.61 0.07 6.95
N ILE A 29 -8.16 1.28 6.85
CA ILE A 29 -7.66 2.27 5.90
C ILE A 29 -6.26 2.75 6.29
N ASN A 30 -5.99 2.98 7.57
CA ASN A 30 -4.66 3.39 8.03
C ASN A 30 -3.62 2.29 7.73
N TRP A 31 -3.95 1.02 8.00
CA TRP A 31 -3.08 -0.10 7.63
C TRP A 31 -2.78 -0.16 6.12
N LEU A 32 -3.79 0.08 5.28
CA LEU A 32 -3.61 0.14 3.83
C LEU A 32 -2.70 1.32 3.41
N ILE A 33 -2.89 2.49 4.02
CA ILE A 33 -2.07 3.67 3.77
C ILE A 33 -0.61 3.39 4.13
N ASP A 34 -0.35 2.78 5.27
CA ASP A 34 1.00 2.45 5.73
C ASP A 34 1.67 1.46 4.78
N LEU A 35 0.96 0.40 4.38
CA LEU A 35 1.46 -0.58 3.41
C LEU A 35 1.83 0.10 2.08
N VAL A 36 0.92 0.85 1.49
CA VAL A 36 1.12 1.51 0.18
C VAL A 36 2.24 2.54 0.26
N SER A 37 2.31 3.29 1.35
CA SER A 37 3.34 4.31 1.55
C SER A 37 4.72 3.67 1.70
N GLY A 38 4.85 2.62 2.53
CA GLY A 38 6.09 1.86 2.65
C GLY A 38 6.57 1.31 1.31
N ILE A 39 5.68 0.71 0.52
CA ILE A 39 6.02 0.18 -0.80
C ILE A 39 6.53 1.31 -1.72
N ARG A 40 5.84 2.46 -1.75
CA ARG A 40 6.24 3.59 -2.60
C ARG A 40 7.58 4.18 -2.19
N SER A 41 7.84 4.30 -0.89
CA SER A 41 9.11 4.80 -0.35
C SER A 41 10.27 3.91 -0.81
N VAL A 42 10.18 2.60 -0.60
CA VAL A 42 11.22 1.65 -1.01
C VAL A 42 11.44 1.66 -2.52
N ARG A 43 10.38 1.77 -3.32
CA ARG A 43 10.51 1.90 -4.77
C ARG A 43 11.24 3.17 -5.18
N SER A 44 10.99 4.28 -4.49
CA SER A 44 11.70 5.54 -4.74
C SER A 44 13.16 5.45 -4.33
N GLU A 45 13.46 4.84 -3.18
CA GLU A 45 14.83 4.65 -2.68
C GLU A 45 15.67 3.77 -3.61
N MET A 46 15.06 2.72 -4.15
CA MET A 46 15.71 1.77 -5.06
C MET A 46 15.61 2.21 -6.54
N ASN A 47 15.17 3.44 -6.81
CA ASN A 47 15.03 4.03 -8.15
C ASN A 47 14.23 3.16 -9.14
N VAL A 48 13.17 2.49 -8.65
CA VAL A 48 12.29 1.64 -9.46
C VAL A 48 11.40 2.53 -10.32
N PRO A 49 11.27 2.28 -11.63
CA PRO A 49 10.40 3.05 -12.50
C PRO A 49 8.95 3.12 -11.97
N PRO A 50 8.29 4.29 -11.97
CA PRO A 50 6.94 4.45 -11.41
C PRO A 50 5.87 3.57 -12.10
N ALA A 51 6.07 3.24 -13.38
CA ALA A 51 5.14 2.43 -14.16
C ALA A 51 5.39 0.91 -14.02
N ALA A 52 6.52 0.48 -13.47
CA ALA A 52 6.86 -0.94 -13.37
C ALA A 52 5.89 -1.67 -12.41
N ILE A 53 5.50 -2.89 -12.76
CA ILE A 53 4.68 -3.73 -11.90
C ILE A 53 5.57 -4.81 -11.30
N ALA A 54 5.65 -4.86 -9.97
CA ALA A 54 6.45 -5.85 -9.23
C ALA A 54 5.55 -6.84 -8.50
N PRO A 55 5.90 -8.13 -8.40
CA PRO A 55 5.17 -9.04 -7.52
C PRO A 55 5.32 -8.59 -6.05
N LEU A 56 4.32 -8.89 -5.23
CA LEU A 56 4.34 -8.63 -3.80
C LEU A 56 4.33 -9.95 -3.04
N MET A 57 5.34 -10.19 -2.22
CA MET A 57 5.41 -11.38 -1.38
C MET A 57 5.32 -10.98 0.09
N VAL A 58 4.56 -11.71 0.89
CA VAL A 58 4.36 -11.39 2.31
C VAL A 58 4.71 -12.58 3.18
N ILE A 59 5.51 -12.34 4.21
CA ILE A 59 5.98 -13.34 5.18
C ILE A 59 5.41 -13.01 6.54
N GLY A 60 5.06 -14.05 7.31
CA GLY A 60 4.64 -13.89 8.71
C GLY A 60 3.27 -13.25 8.91
N ALA A 61 2.48 -13.05 7.84
CA ALA A 61 1.14 -12.49 7.94
C ALA A 61 0.25 -13.34 8.85
N ASN A 62 -0.28 -12.72 9.91
CA ASN A 62 -1.31 -13.32 10.75
C ASN A 62 -2.68 -13.32 10.04
N THR A 63 -3.70 -13.89 10.68
CA THR A 63 -5.06 -13.96 10.10
C THR A 63 -5.63 -12.60 9.72
N ALA A 64 -5.47 -11.59 10.59
CA ALA A 64 -5.99 -10.26 10.32
C ALA A 64 -5.30 -9.65 9.09
N THR A 65 -3.98 -9.74 8.99
CA THR A 65 -3.23 -9.23 7.84
C THR A 65 -3.61 -9.95 6.55
N ARG A 66 -3.86 -11.27 6.59
CA ARG A 66 -4.34 -12.03 5.43
C ARG A 66 -5.70 -11.53 4.94
N GLU A 67 -6.64 -11.34 5.87
CA GLU A 67 -7.97 -10.79 5.55
C GLU A 67 -7.88 -9.37 4.98
N ARG A 68 -7.00 -8.52 5.53
CA ARG A 68 -6.77 -7.17 5.01
C ARG A 68 -6.17 -7.19 3.60
N LEU A 69 -5.18 -8.06 3.35
CA LEU A 69 -4.55 -8.24 2.04
C LEU A 69 -5.57 -8.67 0.98
N GLU A 70 -6.47 -9.60 1.32
CA GLU A 70 -7.54 -10.05 0.43
C GLU A 70 -8.57 -8.95 0.18
N ARG A 71 -9.08 -8.34 1.26
CA ARG A 71 -10.09 -7.28 1.19
C ARG A 71 -9.63 -6.08 0.37
N GLN A 72 -8.36 -5.68 0.55
CA GLN A 72 -7.78 -4.49 -0.07
C GLN A 72 -6.95 -4.80 -1.32
N ALA A 73 -6.96 -6.04 -1.82
CA ALA A 73 -6.08 -6.49 -2.90
C ALA A 73 -6.12 -5.57 -4.14
N SER A 74 -7.32 -5.14 -4.55
CA SER A 74 -7.50 -4.25 -5.71
C SER A 74 -6.86 -2.88 -5.49
N ALA A 75 -7.04 -2.30 -4.30
CA ALA A 75 -6.46 -1.01 -3.92
C ALA A 75 -4.93 -1.11 -3.83
N ILE A 76 -4.41 -2.17 -3.20
CA ILE A 76 -2.96 -2.43 -3.09
C ILE A 76 -2.33 -2.52 -4.49
N LYS A 77 -2.86 -3.38 -5.36
CA LYS A 77 -2.35 -3.56 -6.74
C LYS A 77 -2.32 -2.25 -7.51
N ARG A 78 -3.40 -1.46 -7.44
CA ARG A 78 -3.54 -0.19 -8.14
C ARG A 78 -2.60 0.89 -7.59
N LEU A 79 -2.60 1.09 -6.27
CA LEU A 79 -1.93 2.22 -5.64
C LEU A 79 -0.42 1.98 -5.47
N ALA A 80 0.00 0.75 -5.19
CA ALA A 80 1.40 0.39 -4.99
C ALA A 80 2.09 -0.12 -6.27
N ARG A 81 1.34 -0.24 -7.39
CA ARG A 81 1.83 -0.78 -8.67
C ARG A 81 2.45 -2.16 -8.49
N VAL A 82 1.71 -3.04 -7.81
CA VAL A 82 2.12 -4.43 -7.60
C VAL A 82 1.23 -5.39 -8.38
N GLY A 83 1.81 -6.53 -8.74
CA GLY A 83 1.15 -7.61 -9.45
C GLY A 83 0.49 -8.57 -8.47
N ASP A 84 0.79 -9.85 -8.60
CA ASP A 84 0.25 -10.87 -7.70
C ASP A 84 0.80 -10.72 -6.29
N ILE A 85 -0.09 -10.97 -5.33
CA ILE A 85 0.19 -10.94 -3.90
C ILE A 85 0.23 -12.39 -3.45
N SER A 86 1.38 -12.84 -2.95
CA SER A 86 1.56 -14.20 -2.46
C SER A 86 2.06 -14.22 -1.02
N LEU A 87 1.63 -15.24 -0.28
CA LEU A 87 2.14 -15.52 1.06
C LEU A 87 3.27 -16.54 0.93
N VAL A 88 4.43 -16.24 1.51
CA VAL A 88 5.64 -17.08 1.41
C VAL A 88 6.30 -17.22 2.78
N ASP A 89 7.07 -18.29 2.96
CA ASP A 89 7.78 -18.54 4.22
C ASP A 89 9.14 -17.84 4.30
N THR A 90 9.73 -17.52 3.15
CA THR A 90 11.09 -16.94 3.07
C THR A 90 11.17 -15.83 2.03
N ALA A 91 11.95 -14.79 2.34
CA ALA A 91 12.16 -13.66 1.45
C ALA A 91 13.00 -14.07 0.22
N PRO A 92 12.54 -13.78 -1.02
CA PRO A 92 13.36 -14.02 -2.20
C PRO A 92 14.63 -13.18 -2.19
N LYS A 93 15.72 -13.73 -2.71
CA LYS A 93 17.00 -13.00 -2.86
C LYS A 93 16.81 -11.74 -3.71
N GLY A 94 17.45 -10.65 -3.29
CA GLY A 94 17.37 -9.37 -4.02
C GLY A 94 16.01 -8.68 -3.91
N SER A 95 15.21 -9.02 -2.89
CA SER A 95 13.99 -8.30 -2.58
C SER A 95 14.27 -7.15 -1.64
N ALA A 96 13.66 -5.99 -1.92
CA ALA A 96 13.55 -4.95 -0.91
C ALA A 96 12.47 -5.33 0.10
N GLN A 97 12.72 -5.07 1.38
CA GLN A 97 11.90 -5.56 2.48
C GLN A 97 11.42 -4.40 3.35
N ILE A 98 10.16 -4.47 3.76
CA ILE A 98 9.52 -3.53 4.68
C ILE A 98 8.84 -4.35 5.77
N VAL A 99 9.00 -3.95 7.03
CA VAL A 99 8.26 -4.55 8.13
C VAL A 99 7.00 -3.72 8.36
N LEU A 100 5.84 -4.36 8.30
CA LEU A 100 4.54 -3.77 8.62
C LEU A 100 3.91 -4.61 9.73
N ASN A 101 3.93 -4.08 10.95
CA ASN A 101 3.54 -4.80 12.16
C ASN A 101 4.30 -6.14 12.28
N GLU A 102 3.59 -7.26 12.23
CA GLU A 102 4.17 -8.61 12.30
C GLU A 102 4.61 -9.15 10.92
N ALA A 103 4.14 -8.55 9.83
CA ALA A 103 4.36 -9.05 8.49
C ALA A 103 5.57 -8.39 7.84
N THR A 104 6.36 -9.18 7.11
CA THR A 104 7.43 -8.66 6.25
C THR A 104 6.96 -8.66 4.80
N ILE A 105 6.91 -7.46 4.23
CA ILE A 105 6.51 -7.19 2.86
C ILE A 105 7.77 -7.18 1.99
N CYS A 106 7.82 -8.06 1.00
CA CYS A 106 8.96 -8.27 0.13
C CYS A 106 8.60 -7.89 -1.31
N LEU A 107 9.40 -7.02 -1.92
CA LEU A 107 9.33 -6.68 -3.33
C LEU A 107 10.56 -7.23 -4.04
N PRO A 108 10.42 -8.31 -4.83
CA PRO A 108 11.49 -8.80 -5.68
C PRO A 108 11.75 -7.78 -6.80
N LEU A 109 12.84 -7.03 -6.67
CA LEU A 109 13.15 -5.92 -7.57
C LEU A 109 14.11 -6.30 -8.71
N GLY A 110 14.57 -7.56 -8.77
CA GLY A 110 15.67 -8.06 -9.61
C GLY A 110 15.88 -7.36 -10.95
N SER A 111 14.94 -7.45 -11.89
CA SER A 111 15.05 -6.86 -13.24
C SER A 111 14.51 -5.43 -13.36
N LEU A 112 14.04 -4.85 -12.25
CA LEU A 112 13.38 -3.54 -12.21
C LEU A 112 14.29 -2.43 -11.68
N ILE A 113 15.48 -2.78 -11.19
CA ILE A 113 16.47 -1.85 -10.64
C ILE A 113 17.75 -1.87 -11.47
N ASP A 114 18.36 -0.70 -11.63
CA ASP A 114 19.71 -0.59 -12.19
C ASP A 114 20.74 -0.89 -11.10
N LEU A 115 21.20 -2.15 -11.07
CA LEU A 115 22.20 -2.63 -10.11
C LEU A 115 23.54 -1.88 -10.22
N ALA A 116 23.88 -1.33 -11.38
CA ALA A 116 25.11 -0.58 -11.56
C ALA A 116 25.00 0.82 -10.92
N ALA A 117 23.85 1.47 -11.08
CA ALA A 117 23.56 2.74 -10.42
C ALA A 117 23.50 2.59 -8.89
N GLU A 118 22.94 1.49 -8.39
CA GLU A 118 22.82 1.24 -6.95
C GLU A 118 24.16 0.88 -6.29
N ALA A 119 25.01 0.10 -6.97
CA ALA A 119 26.37 -0.18 -6.48
C ALA A 119 27.21 1.11 -6.34
N ALA A 120 27.02 2.08 -7.25
CA ALA A 120 27.70 3.37 -7.18
C ALA A 120 27.20 4.26 -6.03
N ARG A 121 25.93 4.13 -5.62
CA ARG A 121 25.37 4.84 -4.46
C ARG A 121 25.98 4.36 -3.15
N LEU A 122 26.13 3.04 -2.98
CA LEU A 122 26.68 2.42 -1.77
C LEU A 122 28.18 2.66 -1.57
N GLN A 123 28.90 3.08 -2.62
CA GLN A 123 30.33 3.42 -2.56
C GLN A 123 30.60 4.90 -2.19
N LYS A 124 29.56 5.72 -2.02
CA LYS A 124 29.66 7.08 -1.45
C LYS A 124 29.29 7.07 0.03
#